data_AF-A0A962T8V0-F1
#
_entry.id   AF-A0A962T8V0-F1
#
_cell.length_a   1.000
_cell.length_b   1.000
_cell.length_c   1.000
_cell.angle_alpha   90.00
_cell.angle_beta   90.00
_cell.angle_gamma   90.00
#
_symmetry.space_group_name_H-M   'P 1'
#
loop_
_entity.id
_entity.type
_entity.pdbx_description
1 polymer ?
#
loop_
_entity_poly.entity_id
_entity_poly.type
_entity_poly.pdbx_seq_one_letter_code
_entity_poly.pdbx_strand_id
1 'polypeptide(L)' 'TWLADRGYDPQMGARPMARVIQEQVKKPMAEELLFGSLAQGGKVRIRVVDDALSFDFEGAAVH' A
#
# COMPACT_ATOMS: atom_id res chain seq x y z
N THR A 1 12.21 7.11 -5.43
CA THR A 1 12.65 5.72 -5.18
C THR A 1 12.17 5.15 -3.84
N TRP A 2 11.14 5.71 -3.19
CA TRP A 2 10.69 5.38 -1.83
C TRP A 2 10.67 3.88 -1.45
N LEU A 3 10.07 3.04 -2.30
CA LEU A 3 9.91 1.62 -2.02
C LEU A 3 11.23 0.85 -2.13
N ALA A 4 12.09 1.21 -3.09
CA ALA A 4 13.43 0.63 -3.21
C ALA A 4 14.29 1.05 -2.02
N ASP A 5 14.24 2.33 -1.64
CA ASP A 5 15.04 2.88 -0.55
C ASP A 5 14.72 2.21 0.81
N ARG A 6 13.45 1.82 1.01
CA ARG A 6 12.99 1.16 2.24
C ARG A 6 12.98 -0.37 2.17
N GLY A 7 12.83 -0.93 0.99
CA GLY A 7 12.66 -2.38 0.76
C GLY A 7 13.92 -3.11 0.32
N TYR A 8 15.01 -2.38 0.04
CA TYR A 8 16.30 -2.93 -0.32
C TYR A 8 17.32 -2.68 0.79
N ASP A 9 18.03 -3.74 1.16
CA ASP A 9 19.19 -3.67 2.03
C ASP A 9 20.39 -4.27 1.26
N PRO A 10 21.57 -3.62 1.24
CA PRO A 10 22.72 -4.11 0.48
C PRO A 10 23.19 -5.53 0.86
N GLN A 11 23.00 -5.95 2.11
CA GLN A 11 23.39 -7.26 2.61
C GLN A 11 22.28 -8.31 2.39
N MET A 12 21.01 -7.89 2.43
CA MET A 12 19.86 -8.78 2.35
C MET A 12 19.12 -8.75 1.00
N GLY A 13 19.51 -7.87 0.08
CA GLY A 13 18.80 -7.61 -1.18
C GLY A 13 17.37 -7.09 -0.94
N ALA A 14 16.44 -7.49 -1.81
CA ALA A 14 15.02 -7.10 -1.70
C ALA A 14 14.22 -7.91 -0.67
N ARG A 15 14.85 -8.74 0.18
CA ARG A 15 14.12 -9.51 1.21
C ARG A 15 13.29 -8.63 2.16
N PRO A 16 13.76 -7.44 2.60
CA PRO A 16 12.94 -6.52 3.41
C PRO A 16 11.70 -5.97 2.68
N MET A 17 11.68 -5.98 1.34
CA MET A 17 10.58 -5.47 0.51
C MET A 17 9.23 -6.04 0.91
N ALA A 18 9.17 -7.35 1.15
CA ALA A 18 7.94 -8.02 1.55
C ALA A 18 7.38 -7.45 2.86
N ARG A 19 8.27 -7.15 3.82
CA ARG A 19 7.89 -6.53 5.10
C ARG A 19 7.41 -5.10 4.90
N VAL A 20 8.08 -4.31 4.06
CA VAL A 20 7.64 -2.93 3.76
C VAL A 20 6.24 -2.94 3.14
N ILE A 21 6.00 -3.79 2.13
CA ILE A 21 4.67 -3.90 1.51
C ILE A 21 3.63 -4.36 2.54
N GLN A 22 3.96 -5.34 3.38
CA GLN A 22 3.03 -5.83 4.40
C GLN A 22 2.64 -4.73 5.40
N GLU A 23 3.63 -4.03 5.95
CA GLU A 23 3.42 -3.05 7.02
C GLU A 23 2.88 -1.72 6.50
N GLN A 24 3.39 -1.24 5.37
CA GLN A 24 3.11 0.11 4.88
C GLN A 24 1.98 0.15 3.85
N VAL A 25 1.67 -0.97 3.19
CA VAL A 25 0.62 -1.03 2.16
C VAL A 25 -0.55 -1.89 2.61
N LYS A 26 -0.31 -3.18 2.91
CA LYS A 26 -1.40 -4.12 3.19
C LYS A 26 -2.14 -3.82 4.50
N LYS A 27 -1.44 -3.46 5.56
CA LYS A 27 -2.08 -3.12 6.85
C LYS A 27 -3.03 -1.92 6.75
N PRO A 28 -2.62 -0.75 6.21
CA PRO A 28 -3.53 0.38 6.03
C PRO A 28 -4.73 0.08 5.14
N MET A 29 -4.56 -0.79 4.14
CA MET A 29 -5.64 -1.19 3.24
C MET A 29 -6.63 -2.19 3.87
N ALA A 30 -6.26 -2.87 4.97
CA ALA A 30 -7.06 -3.96 5.51
C ALA A 30 -8.46 -3.51 5.95
N GLU A 31 -8.56 -2.35 6.59
CA GLU A 31 -9.84 -1.79 7.04
C GLU A 31 -10.73 -1.40 5.85
N GLU A 32 -10.15 -0.77 4.82
CA GLU A 32 -10.87 -0.42 3.60
C GLU A 32 -11.37 -1.64 2.83
N LEU A 33 -10.60 -2.73 2.84
CA LEU A 33 -10.97 -4.01 2.22
C LEU A 33 -12.06 -4.76 2.99
N LEU A 34 -12.12 -4.61 4.31
CA LEU A 34 -13.10 -5.32 5.14
C LEU A 34 -14.39 -4.53 5.29
N PHE A 35 -14.31 -3.21 5.47
CA PHE A 35 -15.42 -2.39 5.91
C PHE A 35 -15.57 -1.06 5.16
N GLY A 36 -14.52 -0.60 4.47
CA GLY A 36 -14.51 0.71 3.80
C GLY A 36 -14.81 0.64 2.31
N SER A 37 -14.20 1.57 1.56
CA SER A 37 -14.50 1.85 0.15
C SER A 37 -14.18 0.68 -0.78
N LEU A 38 -13.32 -0.24 -0.35
CA LEU A 38 -12.91 -1.41 -1.14
C LEU A 38 -13.63 -2.69 -0.73
N ALA A 39 -14.59 -2.65 0.20
CA ALA A 39 -15.29 -3.85 0.69
C ALA A 39 -16.04 -4.60 -0.43
N GLN A 40 -16.46 -3.88 -1.48
CA GLN A 40 -17.09 -4.46 -2.67
C GLN A 40 -16.15 -4.50 -3.89
N GLY A 41 -14.85 -4.37 -3.66
CA GLY A 41 -13.84 -4.15 -4.70
C GLY A 41 -13.69 -2.67 -5.06
N GLY A 42 -12.81 -2.39 -6.02
CA GLY A 42 -12.45 -1.04 -6.41
C GLY A 42 -10.99 -0.95 -6.85
N LYS A 43 -10.47 0.28 -6.89
CA LYS A 43 -9.07 0.58 -7.20
C LYS A 43 -8.49 1.42 -6.07
N VAL A 44 -7.21 1.23 -5.80
CA VAL A 44 -6.44 2.11 -4.94
C VAL A 44 -5.27 2.66 -5.72
N ARG A 45 -5.05 3.97 -5.64
CA ARG A 45 -3.86 4.63 -6.16
C ARG A 45 -2.97 5.04 -4.99
N ILE A 46 -1.76 4.50 -4.97
CA ILE A 46 -0.76 4.81 -3.94
C ILE A 46 0.24 5.80 -4.52
N ARG A 47 0.49 6.91 -3.80
CA ARG A 47 1.46 7.94 -4.16
C ARG A 47 2.41 8.17 -3.00
N VAL A 48 3.58 8.74 -3.29
CA VAL A 48 4.51 9.23 -2.27
C VAL A 48 4.35 10.73 -2.19
N VAL A 49 4.02 11.26 -1.02
CA VAL A 49 3.89 12.69 -0.72
C VAL A 49 4.68 12.94 0.56
N ASP A 50 5.61 13.88 0.53
CA ASP A 50 6.45 14.25 1.70
C ASP A 50 7.11 13.04 2.40
N ASP A 51 7.65 12.12 1.60
CA ASP A 51 8.30 10.87 2.06
C ASP A 51 7.38 9.89 2.83
N ALA A 52 6.06 10.04 2.70
CA ALA A 52 5.04 9.14 3.21
C ALA A 52 4.15 8.58 2.09
N LEU A 53 3.52 7.42 2.34
CA LEU A 53 2.53 6.85 1.43
C LEU A 53 1.17 7.54 1.63
N SER A 54 0.60 8.05 0.53
CA SER A 54 -0.77 8.55 0.45
C SER A 54 -1.61 7.57 -0.36
N PHE A 55 -2.81 7.29 0.14
CA PHE A 55 -3.76 6.35 -0.45
C PHE A 55 -4.98 7.11 -0.96
N ASP A 56 -5.37 6.79 -2.18
CA ASP A 56 -6.56 7.32 -2.84
C ASP A 56 -7.43 6.12 -3.21
N PHE A 57 -8.57 5.96 -2.53
CA PHE A 57 -9.44 4.81 -2.64
C PHE A 57 -10.64 5.14 -3.53
N GLU A 58 -10.75 4.41 -4.64
CA GLU A 58 -11.86 4.49 -5.58
C GLU A 58 -12.68 3.20 -5.46
N GLY A 59 -13.76 3.25 -4.67
CA GLY A 59 -14.65 2.10 -4.52
C GLY A 59 -15.31 1.67 -5.83
N ALA A 60 -15.61 0.37 -5.98
CA ALA A 60 -16.41 -0.09 -7.10
C ALA A 60 -17.82 0.52 -6.97
N ALA A 61 -18.20 1.36 -7.94
CA ALA A 61 -19.55 1.91 -7.99
C ALA A 61 -20.55 0.74 -8.02
N VAL A 62 -21.38 0.67 -6.97
CA VAL A 62 -22.47 -0.29 -6.87
C VAL A 62 -23.46 0.06 -7.98
N HIS A 63 -23.56 -0.81 -8.97
CA HIS A 63 -24.68 -0.80 -9.92
C HIS A 63 -25.89 -1.48 -9.30
#